data_AF-A0A358C9M6-F1
#
_entry.id   AF-A0A358C9M6-F1
#
_cell.length_a   1.000
_cell.length_b   1.000
_cell.length_c   1.000
_cell.angle_alpha   90.00
_cell.angle_beta   90.00
_cell.angle_gamma   90.00
#
_symmetry.space_group_name_H-M   'P 1'
#
loop_
_entity.id
_entity.type
_entity.pdbx_description
1 polymer ?
#
loop_
_entity_poly.entity_id
_entity_poly.type
_entity_poly.pdbx_seq_one_letter_code
_entity_poly.pdbx_strand_id
1 'polypeptide(L)'
;MVKRTTRAGKAHLVIDFRFTDSAGKRARYRRDAEVQTLDAARREEQELLELARTTGSPEREARAFPTFDTFVKQWQALYLPRYRPSTRERYTAMLGQGLLEHFGSLTLDRIG
;
A
#
# COMPACT_ATOMS: atom_id res chain seq x y z
N MET A 1 2.27 14.56 -18.54
CA MET A 1 2.71 15.98 -18.50
C MET A 1 2.16 16.67 -17.26
N VAL A 2 3.06 17.24 -16.44
CA VAL A 2 2.68 18.09 -15.31
C VAL A 2 2.17 19.45 -15.78
N LYS A 3 1.01 19.88 -15.28
CA LYS A 3 0.41 21.18 -15.55
C LYS A 3 0.13 21.93 -14.26
N ARG A 4 0.47 23.22 -14.21
CA ARG A 4 0.01 24.10 -13.14
C ARG A 4 -1.42 24.55 -13.45
N THR A 5 -2.32 24.45 -12.47
CA THR A 5 -3.70 24.91 -12.56
C THR A 5 -4.05 25.70 -11.31
N THR A 6 -4.93 26.68 -11.42
CA THR A 6 -5.42 27.44 -10.27
C THR A 6 -6.84 26.98 -9.94
N ARG A 7 -7.09 26.60 -8.69
CA ARG A 7 -8.42 26.22 -8.17
C ARG A 7 -8.65 26.97 -6.87
N ALA A 8 -9.80 27.64 -6.74
CA ALA A 8 -10.15 28.42 -5.55
C ALA A 8 -9.03 29.37 -5.07
N GLY A 9 -8.32 30.02 -6.00
CA GLY A 9 -7.22 30.94 -5.69
C GLY A 9 -5.88 30.30 -5.29
N LYS A 10 -5.80 28.97 -5.22
CA LYS A 10 -4.55 28.23 -4.91
C LYS A 10 -3.98 27.59 -6.17
N ALA A 11 -2.65 27.58 -6.27
CA ALA A 11 -1.95 26.89 -7.33
C ALA A 11 -1.83 25.39 -7.01
N HIS A 12 -2.26 24.54 -7.94
CA HIS A 12 -2.15 23.09 -7.89
C HIS A 12 -1.28 22.61 -9.06
N LEU A 13 -0.48 21.59 -8.82
CA LEU A 13 0.22 20.86 -9.86
C LEU A 13 -0.58 19.60 -10.17
N VAL A 14 -0.86 19.35 -11.45
CA VAL A 14 -1.66 18.22 -11.91
C VAL A 14 -0.78 17.36 -12.80
N ILE A 15 -0.64 16.08 -12.45
CA ILE A 15 0.02 15.06 -13.25
C ILE A 15 -1.03 14.44 -14.17
N ASP A 16 -0.80 14.48 -15.48
CA ASP A 16 -1.75 14.02 -16.49
C ASP A 16 -1.03 13.28 -17.63
N PHE A 17 -1.17 11.97 -17.70
CA PHE A 17 -0.54 11.15 -18.75
C PHE A 17 -1.41 9.98 -19.19
N ARG A 18 -1.08 9.42 -20.35
CA ARG A 18 -1.70 8.19 -20.88
C ARG A 18 -0.74 7.03 -20.69
N PHE A 19 -1.29 5.87 -20.37
CA PHE A 19 -0.52 4.62 -20.22
C PHE A 19 -1.33 3.45 -20.80
N THR A 20 -0.67 2.31 -20.94
CA THR A 20 -1.33 1.04 -21.29
C THR A 20 -1.47 0.25 -20.00
N ASP A 21 -2.69 -0.16 -19.68
CA ASP A 21 -2.95 -0.95 -18.47
C ASP A 21 -2.52 -2.41 -18.62
N SER A 22 -2.59 -3.18 -17.53
CA SER A 22 -2.24 -4.61 -17.52
C SER A 22 -3.15 -5.46 -18.42
N ALA A 23 -4.33 -4.97 -18.78
CA ALA A 23 -5.24 -5.59 -19.74
C ALA A 23 -4.95 -5.17 -21.20
N GLY A 24 -3.91 -4.38 -21.45
CA GLY A 24 -3.51 -3.91 -22.78
C GLY A 24 -4.33 -2.73 -23.30
N LYS A 25 -5.20 -2.13 -22.48
CA LYS A 25 -6.06 -1.01 -22.87
C LYS A 25 -5.39 0.32 -22.58
N ARG A 26 -5.61 1.29 -23.45
CA ARG A 26 -5.14 2.67 -23.23
C ARG A 26 -5.99 3.35 -22.16
N ALA A 27 -5.36 3.77 -21.08
CA ALA A 27 -5.96 4.49 -19.98
C ALA A 27 -5.33 5.89 -19.80
N ARG A 28 -5.98 6.74 -19.00
CA ARG A 28 -5.50 8.08 -18.66
C ARG A 28 -5.44 8.21 -17.15
N TYR A 29 -4.27 8.61 -16.66
CA TYR A 29 -4.07 9.00 -15.27
C TYR A 29 -4.15 10.52 -15.16
N ARG A 30 -4.94 11.02 -14.21
CA ARG A 30 -5.02 12.45 -13.89
C ARG A 30 -5.24 12.64 -12.40
N ARG A 31 -4.23 13.16 -11.70
CA ARG A 31 -4.30 13.46 -10.27
C ARG A 31 -3.52 14.72 -9.95
N ASP A 32 -3.91 15.39 -8.87
CA ASP A 32 -3.10 16.47 -8.29
C ASP A 32 -1.82 15.84 -7.70
N ALA A 33 -0.66 16.46 -7.94
CA ALA A 33 0.61 16.04 -7.36
C ALA A 33 0.56 16.22 -5.84
N GLU A 34 1.20 15.32 -5.11
CA GLU A 34 1.28 15.42 -3.65
C GLU A 34 2.22 16.55 -3.21
N VAL A 35 3.16 16.91 -4.07
CA VAL A 35 4.17 17.94 -3.84
C VAL A 35 3.81 19.29 -4.46
N GLN A 36 4.32 20.37 -3.86
CA GLN A 36 4.01 21.74 -4.26
C GLN A 36 5.00 22.34 -5.27
N THR A 37 6.16 21.70 -5.50
CA THR A 37 7.21 22.20 -6.43
C THR A 37 7.14 21.50 -7.78
N LEU A 38 7.44 22.24 -8.85
CA LEU A 38 7.33 21.71 -10.22
C LEU A 38 8.32 20.57 -10.48
N ASP A 39 9.55 20.69 -10.01
CA ASP A 39 10.57 19.66 -10.21
C ASP A 39 10.28 18.38 -9.42
N ALA A 40 9.73 18.50 -8.21
CA ALA A 40 9.28 17.33 -7.47
C ALA A 40 8.08 16.66 -8.16
N ALA A 41 7.12 17.44 -8.66
CA ALA A 41 5.96 16.88 -9.38
C ALA A 41 6.36 16.19 -10.69
N ARG A 42 7.44 16.65 -11.34
CA ARG A 42 8.02 15.97 -12.51
C ARG A 42 8.66 14.64 -12.15
N ARG A 43 9.39 14.56 -11.02
CA ARG A 43 9.93 13.29 -10.51
C ARG A 43 8.82 12.31 -10.15
N GLU A 44 7.79 12.80 -9.46
CA GLU A 44 6.59 12.02 -9.15
C GLU A 44 5.92 11.48 -10.41
N GLU A 45 5.75 12.32 -11.45
CA GLU A 45 5.26 11.88 -12.76
C GLU A 45 6.12 10.76 -13.37
N GLN A 46 7.46 10.88 -13.31
CA GLN A 46 8.36 9.85 -13.83
C GLN A 46 8.21 8.53 -13.07
N GLU A 47 8.12 8.56 -11.74
CA GLU A 47 7.91 7.38 -10.91
C GLU A 47 6.58 6.68 -11.24
N LEU A 48 5.50 7.45 -11.41
CA LEU A 48 4.17 6.92 -11.78
C LEU A 48 4.16 6.32 -13.20
N LEU A 49 4.89 6.93 -14.14
CA LEU A 49 5.06 6.39 -15.49
C LEU A 49 5.84 5.07 -15.50
N GLU A 50 6.94 5.01 -14.76
CA GLU A 50 7.74 3.78 -14.61
C GLU A 50 6.94 2.66 -13.94
N LEU A 51 6.13 3.00 -12.94
CA LEU A 51 5.22 2.05 -12.30
C LEU A 51 4.15 1.55 -13.28
N ALA A 52 3.53 2.45 -14.05
CA ALA A 52 2.56 2.08 -15.06
C ALA A 52 3.18 1.19 -16.15
N ARG A 53 4.45 1.43 -16.52
CA ARG A 53 5.16 0.59 -17.50
C ARG A 53 5.44 -0.82 -16.97
N THR A 54 5.77 -0.94 -15.68
CA THR A 54 6.17 -2.22 -15.08
C THR A 54 4.99 -3.06 -14.63
N THR A 55 3.94 -2.44 -14.09
CA THR A 55 2.78 -3.14 -13.49
C THR A 55 1.50 -3.04 -14.33
N GLY A 56 1.46 -2.14 -15.31
CA GLY A 56 0.21 -1.79 -16.00
C GLY A 56 -0.72 -0.92 -15.15
N SER A 57 -0.25 -0.33 -14.04
CA SER A 57 -1.01 0.63 -13.25
C SER A 57 -0.10 1.77 -12.73
N PRO A 58 -0.51 3.04 -12.88
CA PRO A 58 0.17 4.17 -12.26
C PRO A 58 -0.16 4.29 -10.76
N GLU A 59 -1.10 3.49 -10.25
CA GLU A 59 -1.38 3.47 -8.82
C GLU A 59 -0.31 2.62 -8.13
N ARG A 60 0.37 3.22 -7.14
CA ARG A 60 1.07 2.41 -6.14
C ARG A 60 0.00 1.55 -5.50
N GLU A 61 -0.04 0.26 -5.84
CA GLU A 61 -0.82 -0.70 -5.09
C GLU A 61 -0.54 -0.40 -3.63
N ALA A 62 -1.58 -0.03 -2.87
CA ALA A 62 -1.47 0.05 -1.43
C ALA A 62 -0.95 -1.33 -1.04
N ARG A 63 0.31 -1.38 -0.58
CA ARG A 63 0.98 -2.64 -0.25
C ARG A 63 -0.03 -3.46 0.53
N ALA A 64 -0.49 -4.57 -0.04
CA ALA A 64 -1.57 -5.33 0.57
C ALA A 64 -1.01 -5.94 1.85
N PHE A 65 -1.23 -5.27 2.97
CA PHE A 65 -0.83 -5.77 4.27
C PHE A 65 -1.83 -6.85 4.66
N PRO A 66 -1.37 -8.07 4.99
CA PRO A 66 -2.27 -9.09 5.48
C PRO A 66 -2.94 -8.59 6.77
N THR A 67 -4.12 -9.14 7.07
CA THR A 67 -4.70 -8.94 8.40
C THR A 67 -3.82 -9.59 9.46
N PHE A 68 -3.91 -9.09 10.70
CA PHE A 68 -3.19 -9.69 11.82
C PHE A 68 -3.52 -11.17 11.99
N ASP A 69 -4.78 -11.58 11.79
CA ASP A 69 -5.19 -12.99 11.81
C ASP A 69 -4.47 -13.81 10.72
N THR A 70 -4.43 -13.31 9.50
CA THR A 70 -3.75 -13.98 8.38
C THR A 70 -2.27 -14.18 8.67
N PHE A 71 -1.63 -13.12 9.20
CA PHE A 71 -0.23 -13.18 9.61
C PHE A 71 0.00 -14.19 10.73
N VAL A 72 -0.81 -14.16 11.80
CA VAL A 72 -0.67 -15.06 12.95
C VAL A 72 -0.81 -16.52 12.52
N LYS A 73 -1.77 -16.85 11.65
CA LYS A 73 -1.93 -18.22 11.12
C LYS A 73 -0.69 -18.70 10.38
N GLN A 74 -0.14 -17.86 9.50
CA GLN A 74 1.10 -18.19 8.77
C GLN A 74 2.29 -18.35 9.71
N TRP A 75 2.45 -17.43 10.65
CA TRP A 75 3.51 -17.48 11.65
C TRP A 75 3.40 -18.74 12.53
N GLN A 76 2.18 -19.09 12.96
CA GLN A 76 1.94 -20.30 13.75
C GLN A 76 2.37 -21.55 12.98
N ALA A 77 2.01 -21.68 11.70
CA ALA A 77 2.40 -22.82 10.89
C ALA A 77 3.94 -22.93 10.72
N LEU A 78 4.62 -21.80 10.52
CA LEU A 78 6.05 -21.77 10.19
C LEU A 78 6.98 -21.82 11.41
N TYR A 79 6.59 -21.20 12.52
CA TYR A 79 7.47 -20.97 13.67
C TYR A 79 7.03 -21.67 14.94
N LEU A 80 5.72 -21.84 15.18
CA LEU A 80 5.24 -22.47 16.41
C LEU A 80 5.83 -23.89 16.63
N PRO A 81 5.94 -24.78 15.61
CA PRO A 81 6.53 -26.10 15.79
C PRO A 81 8.00 -26.09 16.24
N ARG A 82 8.72 -25.00 16.01
CA ARG A 82 10.15 -24.86 16.36
C ARG A 82 10.35 -24.40 17.80
N TYR A 83 9.32 -23.91 18.47
CA TYR A 83 9.41 -23.46 19.85
C TYR A 83 9.27 -24.61 20.85
N ARG A 84 9.85 -24.41 22.04
CA ARG A 84 9.67 -25.31 23.18
C ARG A 84 8.19 -25.40 23.58
N PRO A 85 7.72 -26.53 24.13
CA PRO A 85 6.31 -26.73 24.50
C PRO A 85 5.70 -25.58 25.32
N SER A 86 6.38 -25.16 26.39
CA SER A 86 5.93 -24.05 27.25
C SER A 86 5.82 -22.70 26.51
N THR A 87 6.69 -22.46 25.54
CA THR A 87 6.65 -21.27 24.70
C THR A 87 5.48 -21.29 23.73
N ARG A 88 5.15 -22.46 23.17
CA ARG A 88 3.97 -22.64 22.31
C ARG A 88 2.68 -22.36 23.10
N GLU A 89 2.55 -22.98 24.27
CA GLU A 89 1.40 -22.79 25.16
C GLU A 89 1.21 -21.31 25.54
N ARG A 90 2.30 -20.63 25.93
CA ARG A 90 2.27 -19.21 26.28
C ARG A 90 1.81 -18.34 25.11
N TYR A 91 2.33 -18.56 23.91
CA TYR A 91 1.92 -17.77 22.73
C TYR A 91 0.48 -18.05 22.32
N THR A 92 0.04 -19.31 22.34
CA THR A 92 -1.36 -19.66 22.04
C THR A 92 -2.32 -19.03 23.03
N ALA A 93 -2.00 -19.07 24.34
CA ALA A 93 -2.80 -18.43 25.38
C ALA A 93 -2.86 -16.91 25.19
N MET A 94 -1.72 -16.25 24.93
CA MET A 94 -1.66 -14.80 24.72
C MET A 94 -2.49 -14.37 23.50
N LEU A 95 -2.41 -15.10 22.38
CA LEU A 95 -3.19 -14.82 21.18
C LEU A 95 -4.71 -15.01 21.42
N GLY A 96 -5.08 -15.99 22.25
CA GLY A 96 -6.46 -16.28 22.64
C GLY A 96 -7.05 -15.35 23.71
N GLN A 97 -6.23 -14.58 24.44
CA GLN A 97 -6.66 -13.61 25.46
C GLN A 97 -7.18 -12.29 24.86
N GLY A 98 -7.94 -12.36 23.77
CA GLY A 98 -8.58 -11.21 23.14
C GLY A 98 -7.71 -10.43 22.15
N LEU A 99 -6.42 -10.76 21.98
CA LEU A 99 -5.54 -10.09 21.00
C LEU A 99 -6.05 -10.30 19.56
N LEU A 100 -6.42 -11.52 19.21
CA LEU A 100 -7.02 -11.82 17.90
C LEU A 100 -8.45 -11.26 17.77
N GLU A 101 -9.20 -11.19 18.87
CA GLU A 101 -10.54 -10.62 18.86
C GLU A 101 -10.53 -9.12 18.55
N HIS A 102 -9.57 -8.38 19.11
CA HIS A 102 -9.48 -6.93 18.94
C HIS A 102 -8.73 -6.50 17.67
N PHE A 103 -7.68 -7.23 17.29
CA PHE A 103 -6.80 -6.82 16.19
C PHE A 103 -6.85 -7.72 14.96
N GLY A 104 -7.51 -8.88 15.03
CA GLY A 104 -7.44 -9.91 13.99
C GLY A 104 -7.90 -9.43 12.61
N SER A 105 -8.91 -8.56 12.55
CA SER A 105 -9.43 -8.00 11.29
C SER A 105 -8.65 -6.79 10.77
N LEU A 106 -7.76 -6.20 11.57
CA LEU A 106 -6.96 -5.06 11.16
C LEU A 106 -5.79 -5.51 10.28
N THR A 107 -5.49 -4.74 9.24
CA THR A 107 -4.28 -4.93 8.44
C THR A 107 -3.06 -4.51 9.24
N LEU A 108 -1.91 -5.16 9.01
CA LEU A 108 -0.70 -4.90 9.82
C LEU A 108 -0.24 -3.43 9.81
N ASP A 109 -0.48 -2.68 8.74
CA ASP A 109 -0.17 -1.23 8.66
C ASP A 109 -1.03 -0.36 9.58
N ARG A 110 -2.12 -0.91 10.11
CA ARG A 110 -3.07 -0.21 10.99
C ARG A 110 -2.79 -0.46 12.47
N ILE A 111 -1.84 -1.33 12.79
CA ILE A 111 -1.45 -1.68 14.16
C ILE A 111 -0.12 -0.97 14.46
N GLY A 112 -0.15 0.02 15.35
CA GLY A 112 1.00 0.85 15.73
C GLY A 112 0.88 1.35 17.16
#